data_AF-T1AYF7-F1
#
_entry.id   AF-T1AYF7-F1
#
_cell.length_a   1.000
_cell.length_b   1.000
_cell.length_c   1.000
_cell.angle_alpha   90.00
_cell.angle_beta   90.00
_cell.angle_gamma   90.00
#
_symmetry.space_group_name_H-M   'P 1'
#
loop_
_entity.id
_entity.type
_entity.pdbx_description
1 polymer ?
#
loop_
_entity_poly.entity_id
_entity_poly.type
_entity_poly.pdbx_seq_one_letter_code
_entity_poly.pdbx_strand_id
1 'polypeptide(L)'
;YRGRDYATNVLSFPVELPAGVDLPLLGDIVLCAPVLAGEASAQGKRLAAHCAHLSIHGVLHLLGYDHRKRSDAARMEALEVAALAAVGIEDPYRPR
;
A
#
# COMPACT_ATOMS: atom_id res chain seq x y z
N TYR A 1 -4.97 14.63 -9.36
CA TYR A 1 -4.77 13.16 -9.40
C TYR A 1 -6.08 12.38 -9.32
N ARG A 2 -6.78 12.31 -8.17
CA ARG A 2 -8.04 11.52 -8.07
C ARG A 2 -9.35 12.32 -8.18
N GLY A 3 -9.31 13.65 -8.12
CA GLY A 3 -10.50 14.50 -8.19
C GLY A 3 -11.49 14.28 -7.04
N ARG A 4 -11.00 13.94 -5.84
CA ARG A 4 -11.81 13.67 -4.65
C ARG A 4 -11.49 14.68 -3.56
N ASP A 5 -12.53 15.22 -2.92
CA ASP A 5 -12.44 16.24 -1.85
C ASP A 5 -12.45 15.59 -0.46
N TYR A 6 -11.57 14.61 -0.25
CA TYR A 6 -11.35 14.01 1.06
C TYR A 6 -9.94 13.40 1.15
N ALA A 7 -9.38 13.35 2.36
CA ALA A 7 -8.09 12.74 2.62
C ALA A 7 -8.18 11.20 2.59
N THR A 8 -7.19 10.54 2.00
CA THR A 8 -7.06 9.07 2.02
C THR A 8 -5.78 8.65 2.73
N ASN A 9 -5.66 7.38 3.05
CA ASN A 9 -4.55 6.84 3.82
C ASN A 9 -3.25 6.72 3.00
N VAL A 10 -3.35 6.27 1.74
CA VAL A 10 -2.22 6.11 0.82
C VAL A 10 -2.57 6.54 -0.61
N LEU A 11 -1.60 7.15 -1.30
CA LEU A 11 -1.61 7.39 -2.75
C LEU A 11 -0.27 6.93 -3.33
N SER A 12 -0.32 6.27 -4.50
CA SER A 12 0.86 5.86 -5.26
C SER A 12 0.93 6.62 -6.58
N PHE A 13 2.11 7.12 -6.93
CA PHE A 13 2.38 7.88 -8.15
C PHE A 13 3.52 7.22 -8.92
N PRO A 14 3.23 6.38 -9.93
CA PRO A 14 4.28 5.77 -10.75
C PRO A 14 5.06 6.85 -11.49
N VAL A 15 6.38 6.67 -11.60
CA VAL A 15 7.22 7.56 -12.39
C VAL A 15 7.20 7.14 -13.86
N GLU A 16 7.10 8.11 -14.76
CA GLU A 16 7.35 7.90 -16.19
C GLU A 16 8.79 8.36 -16.49
N LEU A 17 9.67 7.40 -16.77
CA LEU A 17 11.06 7.70 -17.13
C LEU A 17 11.18 8.06 -18.62
N PRO A 18 12.03 9.04 -18.99
CA PRO A 18 12.31 9.35 -20.38
C PRO A 18 12.87 8.14 -21.14
N ALA A 19 12.63 8.09 -22.45
CA ALA A 19 13.18 7.05 -23.31
C ALA A 19 14.71 7.01 -23.21
N GLY A 20 15.26 5.81 -23.02
CA GLY A 20 16.71 5.59 -22.87
C GLY A 20 17.24 5.77 -21.44
N VAL A 21 16.38 6.10 -20.47
CA VAL A 21 16.73 6.11 -19.04
C VAL A 21 16.25 4.80 -18.41
N ASP A 22 17.20 3.98 -17.94
CA ASP A 22 16.92 2.78 -17.16
C ASP A 22 17.38 3.00 -15.71
N LEU A 23 16.42 3.30 -14.83
CA LEU A 23 16.65 3.49 -13.41
C LEU A 23 15.65 2.62 -12.64
N PRO A 24 16.06 2.00 -11.52
CA PRO A 24 15.16 1.21 -10.67
C PRO A 24 14.25 2.11 -9.81
N LEU A 25 13.72 3.20 -10.40
CA LEU A 25 12.82 4.14 -9.74
C LEU A 25 11.38 3.77 -10.06
N LEU A 26 10.61 3.43 -9.01
CA LEU A 26 9.21 3.00 -9.17
C LEU A 26 8.22 4.17 -9.17
N GLY A 27 8.51 5.21 -8.38
CA GLY A 27 7.62 6.34 -8.15
C GLY A 27 7.51 6.72 -6.68
N ASP A 28 6.48 7.50 -6.37
CA ASP A 28 6.25 8.04 -5.02
C ASP A 28 5.10 7.35 -4.30
N ILE A 29 5.21 7.24 -2.98
CA ILE A 29 4.14 6.83 -2.08
C ILE A 29 3.92 7.95 -1.08
N VAL A 30 2.69 8.44 -1.00
CA VAL A 30 2.29 9.49 -0.06
C VAL A 30 1.34 8.89 0.97
N LEU A 31 1.72 9.00 2.24
CA LEU A 31 0.98 8.48 3.38
C LEU A 31 0.43 9.63 4.24
N CYS A 32 -0.85 9.57 4.60
CA CYS A 32 -1.49 10.57 5.45
C CYS A 32 -1.48 10.14 6.92
N ALA A 33 -0.48 10.60 7.69
CA ALA A 33 -0.27 10.16 9.07
C ALA A 33 -1.51 10.28 9.99
N PRO A 34 -2.29 11.38 9.98
CA PRO A 34 -3.51 11.46 10.80
C PRO A 34 -4.58 10.42 10.44
N VAL A 35 -4.78 10.16 9.13
CA VAL A 35 -5.75 9.16 8.65
C VAL A 35 -5.30 7.76 9.04
N LEU A 36 -4.02 7.44 8.83
CA LEU A 36 -3.40 6.17 9.27
C LEU A 36 -3.56 5.92 10.77
N ALA A 37 -3.32 6.94 11.61
CA ALA A 37 -3.47 6.84 13.05
C ALA A 37 -4.92 6.58 13.47
N GLY A 38 -5.87 7.28 12.84
CA GLY A 38 -7.30 7.06 13.07
C GLY A 38 -7.74 5.65 12.68
N GLU A 39 -7.34 5.17 11.50
CA GLU A 39 -7.64 3.82 11.02
C GLU A 39 -7.02 2.74 11.91
N ALA A 40 -5.74 2.90 12.28
CA ALA A 40 -5.06 1.95 13.15
C ALA A 40 -5.75 1.83 14.51
N SER A 41 -6.14 2.97 15.10
CA SER A 41 -6.91 3.00 16.36
C SER A 41 -8.27 2.31 16.21
N ALA A 42 -9.03 2.65 15.18
CA ALA A 42 -10.36 2.09 14.93
C ALA A 42 -10.34 0.57 14.67
N GLN A 43 -9.26 0.05 14.08
CA GLN A 43 -9.07 -1.37 13.79
C GLN A 43 -8.31 -2.11 14.91
N GLY A 44 -7.93 -1.40 15.99
CA GLY A 44 -7.08 -1.93 17.06
C GLY A 44 -5.65 -2.31 16.62
N LYS A 45 -5.22 -1.89 15.42
CA LYS A 45 -3.90 -2.21 14.86
C LYS A 45 -2.81 -1.32 15.46
N ARG A 46 -1.58 -1.84 15.54
CA ARG A 46 -0.41 -1.02 15.83
C ARG A 46 -0.19 -0.08 14.65
N LEU A 47 0.00 1.23 14.91
CA LEU A 47 0.24 2.22 13.85
C LEU A 47 1.38 1.82 12.90
N ALA A 48 2.50 1.33 13.45
CA ALA A 48 3.63 0.87 12.65
C ALA A 48 3.26 -0.30 11.71
N ALA A 49 2.43 -1.24 12.17
CA ALA A 49 1.97 -2.36 11.35
C ALA A 49 1.04 -1.89 10.23
N HIS A 50 0.12 -0.97 10.53
CA HIS A 50 -0.78 -0.39 9.53
C HIS A 50 -0.03 0.45 8.48
N CYS A 51 0.97 1.22 8.93
CA CYS A 51 1.87 1.97 8.05
C CYS A 51 2.68 1.04 7.13
N ALA A 52 3.26 -0.03 7.67
CA ALA A 52 3.99 -1.01 6.86
C ALA A 52 3.08 -1.69 5.83
N HIS A 53 1.86 -2.07 6.23
CA HIS A 53 0.85 -2.63 5.33
C HIS A 53 0.57 -1.70 4.15
N LEU A 54 0.24 -0.43 4.42
CA LEU A 54 -0.06 0.52 3.36
C LEU A 54 1.16 0.92 2.52
N SER A 55 2.38 0.84 3.08
CA SER A 55 3.62 1.03 2.33
C SER A 55 3.84 -0.09 1.32
N ILE A 56 3.70 -1.35 1.76
CA ILE A 56 3.80 -2.53 0.89
C ILE A 56 2.70 -2.51 -0.18
N HIS A 57 1.47 -2.21 0.21
CA HIS A 57 0.34 -2.02 -0.71
C HIS A 57 0.67 -0.96 -1.78
N GLY A 58 1.21 0.18 -1.35
CA GLY A 58 1.64 1.26 -2.24
C GLY A 58 2.72 0.81 -3.23
N VAL A 59 3.73 0.07 -2.76
CA VAL A 59 4.80 -0.49 -3.62
C VAL A 59 4.24 -1.49 -4.62
N LEU A 60 3.33 -2.38 -4.22
CA LEU A 60 2.70 -3.34 -5.13
C LEU A 60 1.92 -2.62 -6.23
N HIS A 61 1.25 -1.51 -5.92
CA HIS A 61 0.64 -0.66 -6.94
C HIS A 61 1.66 -0.06 -7.91
N LEU A 62 2.81 0.42 -7.42
CA LEU A 62 3.88 0.91 -8.28
C LEU A 62 4.50 -0.19 -9.15
N LEU A 63 4.47 -1.44 -8.70
CA LEU A 63 4.88 -2.64 -9.47
C LEU A 63 3.79 -3.14 -10.44
N GLY A 64 2.66 -2.46 -10.55
CA GLY A 64 1.59 -2.77 -11.49
C GLY A 64 0.57 -3.81 -11.00
N TYR A 65 0.59 -4.18 -9.71
CA TYR A 65 -0.49 -4.95 -9.11
C TYR A 65 -1.71 -4.05 -8.86
N ASP A 66 -2.91 -4.60 -9.02
CA ASP A 66 -4.17 -3.89 -8.76
C ASP A 66 -5.17 -4.85 -8.11
N HIS A 67 -6.19 -4.30 -7.46
CA HIS A 67 -7.21 -5.05 -6.72
C HIS A 67 -8.63 -4.78 -7.24
N ARG A 68 -8.78 -4.26 -8.47
CA ARG A 68 -10.10 -4.01 -9.09
C ARG A 68 -10.91 -5.28 -9.37
N LYS A 69 -10.24 -6.39 -9.70
CA LYS A 69 -10.87 -7.70 -9.93
C LYS A 69 -10.55 -8.61 -8.76
N ARG A 70 -11.50 -9.49 -8.40
CA ARG A 70 -11.34 -10.43 -7.28
C ARG A 70 -10.10 -11.33 -7.40
N SER A 71 -9.77 -11.79 -8.61
CA SER A 71 -8.57 -12.61 -8.85
C SER A 71 -7.28 -11.83 -8.61
N ASP A 72 -7.25 -10.56 -9.02
CA ASP A 72 -6.08 -9.70 -8.90
C ASP A 72 -5.89 -9.26 -7.45
N ALA A 73 -7.01 -8.96 -6.77
CA ALA A 73 -7.04 -8.70 -5.34
C ALA A 73 -6.48 -9.88 -4.54
N ALA A 74 -6.97 -11.11 -4.75
CA ALA A 74 -6.46 -12.28 -4.03
C ALA A 74 -4.94 -12.50 -4.24
N ARG A 75 -4.43 -12.22 -5.44
CA ARG A 75 -2.99 -12.29 -5.73
C ARG A 75 -2.22 -11.19 -4.99
N MET A 76 -2.73 -9.97 -5.00
CA MET A 76 -2.12 -8.82 -4.32
C MET A 76 -2.12 -9.02 -2.80
N GLU A 77 -3.25 -9.43 -2.21
CA GLU A 77 -3.38 -9.72 -0.78
C GLU A 77 -2.39 -10.81 -0.33
N ALA A 78 -2.22 -11.89 -1.12
CA ALA A 78 -1.24 -12.93 -0.81
C ALA A 78 0.21 -12.40 -0.79
N LEU A 79 0.54 -11.48 -1.70
CA LEU A 79 1.86 -10.83 -1.72
C LEU A 79 2.04 -9.87 -0.53
N GLU A 80 1.00 -9.13 -0.16
CA GLU A 80 1.01 -8.26 1.03
C GLU A 80 1.27 -9.07 2.30
N VAL A 81 0.56 -10.20 2.48
CA VAL A 81 0.76 -11.10 3.62
C VAL A 81 2.17 -11.66 3.65
N ALA A 82 2.69 -12.14 2.51
CA ALA A 82 4.03 -12.70 2.43
C ALA A 82 5.12 -11.65 2.76
N ALA A 83 4.98 -10.43 2.24
CA ALA A 83 5.93 -9.34 2.49
C ALA A 83 5.89 -8.85 3.94
N LEU A 84 4.69 -8.74 4.54
CA LEU A 84 4.53 -8.37 5.95
C LEU A 84 5.12 -9.43 6.88
N ALA A 85 4.88 -10.71 6.60
CA ALA A 85 5.46 -11.80 7.37
C ALA A 85 7.01 -11.78 7.33
N ALA A 86 7.60 -11.44 6.18
CA ALA A 86 9.05 -11.33 6.03
C ALA A 86 9.68 -10.24 6.91
N VAL A 87 8.90 -9.23 7.33
CA VAL A 87 9.33 -8.17 8.26
C VAL A 87 8.75 -8.33 9.67
N GLY A 88 8.18 -9.51 9.98
CA GLY A 88 7.67 -9.85 11.32
C GLY A 88 6.34 -9.19 11.68
N ILE A 89 5.52 -8.84 10.69
CA ILE A 89 4.19 -8.25 10.88
C ILE A 89 3.12 -9.28 10.54
N GLU A 90 2.09 -9.36 11.39
CA GLU A 90 0.98 -10.29 11.23
C GLU A 90 0.10 -9.96 10.01
N ASP A 91 -0.63 -10.98 9.56
CA ASP A 91 -1.61 -10.88 8.47
C ASP A 91 -2.65 -9.76 8.75
N PRO A 92 -2.72 -8.71 7.90
CA PRO A 92 -3.60 -7.57 8.12
C PRO A 92 -5.08 -7.84 7.80
N TYR A 93 -5.39 -8.97 7.15
CA TYR A 93 -6.74 -9.38 6.75
C TYR A 93 -7.38 -10.36 7.73
N ARG A 94 -6.59 -10.90 8.67
CA ARG A 94 -7.12 -11.80 9.68
C ARG A 94 -8.08 -11.04 10.61
N PRO A 95 -9.27 -11.59 10.90
CA PRO A 95 -10.17 -11.01 11.90
C PRO A 95 -9.45 -10.87 13.24
N ARG A 96 -9.70 -9.76 13.93
CA ARG A 96 -9.21 -9.49 15.29
C ARG A 96 -10.26 -9.86 16.32
#